data_AF-A0A934WIM8-F1
#
_entry.id   AF-A0A934WIM8-F1
#
_cell.length_a   1.000
_cell.length_b   1.000
_cell.length_c   1.000
_cell.angle_alpha   90.00
_cell.angle_beta   90.00
_cell.angle_gamma   90.00
#
_symmetry.space_group_name_H-M   'P 1'
#
loop_
_entity.id
_entity.type
_entity.pdbx_description
1 polymer ?
#
loop_
_entity_poly.entity_id
_entity_poly.type
_entity_poly.pdbx_seq_one_letter_code
_entity_poly.pdbx_strand_id
1 'polypeptide(L)'
;MRAAAHAVALGGCLLAAGAEAEDLMPLPDAIRAGADEQYMLVRCAALYYSVYLYGGEAQLGSERAADLETRINLLMRTAALMRIEHGIDSDAAGTQIMQETSRITDLYIERYQRNYAARGLPFAPDTVWDADMDACREVMGATHVE
;
A
#
# COMPACT_ATOMS: atom_id res chain seq x y z
N MET A 1 7.87 53.26 -44.90
CA MET A 1 8.86 53.07 -43.82
C MET A 1 8.23 52.27 -42.69
N ARG A 2 8.84 51.12 -42.35
CA ARG A 2 8.77 50.38 -41.06
C ARG A 2 7.38 49.83 -40.64
N ALA A 3 7.21 48.50 -40.66
CA ALA A 3 7.32 47.57 -39.50
C ALA A 3 6.06 47.64 -38.61
N ALA A 4 5.45 46.56 -38.13
CA ALA A 4 6.03 45.30 -37.68
C ALA A 4 5.01 44.15 -37.71
N ALA A 5 5.50 42.97 -38.09
CA ALA A 5 4.89 41.68 -37.83
C ALA A 5 5.25 41.24 -36.42
N HIS A 6 4.29 40.96 -35.54
CA HIS A 6 4.54 40.28 -34.25
C HIS A 6 3.58 39.11 -34.12
N ALA A 7 4.00 37.96 -34.66
CA ALA A 7 3.50 36.66 -34.25
C ALA A 7 4.25 36.27 -32.97
N VAL A 8 3.56 36.26 -31.84
CA VAL A 8 4.09 35.70 -30.59
C VAL A 8 3.39 34.36 -30.37
N ALA A 9 4.00 33.30 -30.90
CA ALA A 9 3.71 31.94 -30.50
C ALA A 9 4.45 31.68 -29.17
N LEU A 10 3.74 31.85 -28.05
CA LEU A 10 4.20 31.35 -26.76
C LEU A 10 3.74 29.89 -26.64
N GLY A 11 4.60 29.01 -27.13
CA GLY A 11 4.57 27.58 -26.79
C GLY A 11 4.79 27.44 -25.29
N GLY A 12 3.70 27.26 -24.55
CA GLY A 12 3.74 26.81 -23.16
C GLY A 12 4.21 25.36 -23.15
N CYS A 13 5.50 25.15 -22.88
CA CYS A 13 6.00 23.87 -22.40
C CYS A 13 5.32 23.63 -21.04
N LEU A 14 4.22 22.86 -21.03
CA LEU A 14 3.74 22.26 -19.80
C LEU A 14 4.86 21.34 -19.29
N LEU A 15 5.57 21.80 -18.27
CA LEU A 15 6.35 20.94 -17.41
C LEU A 15 5.34 19.98 -16.77
N ALA A 16 5.21 18.79 -17.33
CA ALA A 16 4.65 17.65 -16.62
C ALA A 16 5.59 17.42 -15.43
N ALA A 17 5.27 18.05 -14.30
CA ALA A 17 5.78 17.61 -13.01
C ALA A 17 5.28 16.16 -12.88
N GLY A 18 6.18 15.20 -13.15
CA GLY A 18 5.89 13.81 -12.89
C GLY A 18 5.52 13.71 -11.42
N ALA A 19 4.31 13.24 -11.14
CA ALA A 19 4.02 12.67 -9.85
C ALA A 19 5.00 11.50 -9.70
N GLU A 20 6.12 11.70 -9.02
CA GLU A 20 6.92 10.58 -8.57
C GLU A 20 6.00 9.80 -7.63
N ALA A 21 5.58 8.62 -8.08
CA ALA A 21 4.76 7.73 -7.29
C ALA A 21 5.46 7.57 -5.93
N GLU A 22 4.76 7.93 -4.86
CA GLU A 22 5.30 7.92 -3.50
C GLU A 22 5.73 6.50 -3.18
N ASP A 23 7.04 6.23 -3.22
CA ASP A 23 7.51 4.87 -3.14
C ASP A 23 7.58 4.42 -1.69
N LEU A 24 7.23 3.16 -1.50
CA LEU A 24 7.21 2.53 -0.22
C LEU A 24 8.63 2.21 0.25
N MET A 25 9.05 2.77 1.38
CA MET A 25 10.19 2.23 2.10
C MET A 25 9.83 0.84 2.69
N PRO A 26 10.78 -0.10 2.80
CA PRO A 26 10.55 -1.37 3.47
C PRO A 26 10.02 -1.17 4.89
N LEU A 27 9.06 -1.99 5.31
CA LEU A 27 8.40 -1.93 6.60
C LEU A 27 9.38 -2.05 7.78
N PRO A 28 10.39 -2.95 7.77
CA PRO A 28 11.42 -2.95 8.81
C PRO A 28 12.15 -1.61 8.94
N ASP A 29 12.34 -0.90 7.83
CA ASP A 29 13.01 0.40 7.81
C ASP A 29 12.07 1.49 8.33
N ALA A 30 10.78 1.43 7.98
CA ALA A 30 9.76 2.33 8.50
C ALA A 30 9.61 2.21 10.03
N ILE A 31 9.60 0.98 10.55
CA ILE A 31 9.55 0.71 12.00
C ILE A 31 10.81 1.28 12.68
N ARG A 32 12.00 1.05 12.12
CA ARG A 32 13.25 1.64 12.64
C ARG A 32 13.25 3.17 12.60
N ALA A 33 12.54 3.76 11.63
CA ALA A 33 12.35 5.21 11.51
C ALA A 33 11.26 5.77 12.44
N GLY A 34 10.59 4.93 13.23
CA GLY A 34 9.61 5.34 14.24
C GLY A 34 8.14 5.18 13.81
N ALA A 35 7.85 4.41 12.76
CA ALA A 35 6.48 4.01 12.47
C ALA A 35 5.92 3.18 13.64
N ASP A 36 4.66 3.46 14.02
CA ASP A 36 4.02 2.79 15.14
C ASP A 36 3.45 1.42 14.76
N GLU A 37 3.01 0.68 15.79
CA GLU A 37 2.42 -0.65 15.62
C GLU A 37 1.11 -0.59 14.82
N GLN A 38 0.33 0.49 14.92
CA GLN A 38 -0.90 0.65 14.12
C GLN A 38 -0.57 0.73 12.63
N TYR A 39 0.45 1.48 12.26
CA TYR A 39 0.94 1.56 10.89
C TYR A 39 1.41 0.20 10.39
N MET A 40 2.12 -0.57 11.21
CA MET A 40 2.53 -1.94 10.86
C MET A 40 1.33 -2.84 10.55
N LEU A 41 0.28 -2.81 11.38
CA LEU A 41 -0.94 -3.60 11.16
C LEU A 41 -1.66 -3.19 9.88
N VAL A 42 -1.85 -1.88 9.66
CA VAL A 42 -2.46 -1.34 8.43
C VAL A 42 -1.63 -1.71 7.21
N ARG A 43 -0.30 -1.64 7.31
CA ARG A 43 0.62 -1.99 6.23
C ARG A 43 0.50 -3.47 5.83
N CYS A 44 0.42 -4.36 6.80
CA CYS A 44 0.24 -5.78 6.56
C CYS A 44 -1.15 -6.11 6.00
N ALA A 45 -2.20 -5.46 6.49
CA ALA A 45 -3.55 -5.59 5.91
C ALA A 45 -3.55 -5.16 4.44
N ALA A 46 -2.94 -4.02 4.14
CA ALA A 46 -2.85 -3.48 2.78
C ALA A 46 -2.04 -4.38 1.83
N LEU A 47 -0.94 -4.96 2.31
CA LEU A 47 -0.13 -5.92 1.54
C LEU A 47 -0.95 -7.17 1.20
N TYR A 48 -1.56 -7.82 2.19
CA TYR A 48 -2.39 -9.00 1.94
C TYR A 48 -3.59 -8.70 1.06
N TYR A 49 -4.21 -7.52 1.23
CA TYR A 49 -5.32 -7.11 0.38
C TYR A 49 -4.87 -6.86 -1.06
N SER A 50 -3.68 -6.28 -1.27
CA SER A 50 -3.11 -6.12 -2.61
C SER A 50 -2.84 -7.48 -3.29
N VAL A 51 -2.38 -8.49 -2.54
CA VAL A 51 -2.19 -9.85 -3.05
C VAL A 51 -3.52 -10.49 -3.40
N TYR A 52 -4.53 -10.32 -2.55
CA TYR A 52 -5.89 -10.78 -2.79
C TYR A 52 -6.48 -10.17 -4.08
N LEU A 53 -6.37 -8.85 -4.26
CA LEU A 53 -6.91 -8.14 -5.42
C LEU A 53 -6.14 -8.46 -6.71
N TYR A 54 -4.81 -8.53 -6.65
CA TYR A 54 -3.99 -8.75 -7.83
C TYR A 54 -4.00 -10.21 -8.30
N GLY A 55 -3.94 -11.17 -7.37
CA GLY A 55 -4.04 -12.59 -7.68
C GLY A 55 -5.47 -13.02 -8.02
N GLY A 56 -6.46 -12.48 -7.30
CA GLY A 56 -7.85 -12.91 -7.38
C GLY A 56 -8.07 -14.33 -6.86
N GLU A 57 -9.30 -14.66 -6.49
CA GLU A 57 -9.66 -15.99 -5.99
C GLU A 57 -9.31 -17.11 -6.98
N ALA A 58 -9.43 -16.84 -8.29
CA ALA A 58 -9.15 -17.82 -9.34
C ALA A 58 -7.69 -18.28 -9.39
N GLN A 59 -6.71 -17.42 -9.04
CA GLN A 59 -5.30 -17.83 -9.00
C GLN A 59 -4.87 -18.32 -7.61
N LEU A 60 -5.49 -17.78 -6.55
CA LEU A 60 -5.14 -18.13 -5.17
C LEU A 60 -5.78 -19.45 -4.71
N GLY A 61 -6.95 -19.79 -5.24
CA GLY A 61 -7.83 -20.81 -4.69
C GLY A 61 -8.63 -20.30 -3.49
N SER A 62 -9.83 -20.87 -3.29
CA SER A 62 -10.79 -20.41 -2.28
C SER A 62 -10.27 -20.47 -0.85
N GLU A 63 -9.52 -21.52 -0.49
CA GLU A 63 -8.92 -21.67 0.84
C GLU A 63 -7.93 -20.54 1.14
N ARG A 64 -7.05 -20.22 0.17
CA ARG A 64 -6.06 -19.16 0.35
C ARG A 64 -6.68 -17.78 0.35
N ALA A 65 -7.70 -17.56 -0.49
CA ALA A 65 -8.48 -16.33 -0.50
C ALA A 65 -9.16 -16.08 0.85
N ALA A 66 -9.81 -17.10 1.42
CA ALA A 66 -10.46 -17.02 2.73
C ALA A 66 -9.48 -16.79 3.89
N ASP A 67 -8.29 -17.42 3.85
CA ASP A 67 -7.23 -17.16 4.83
C ASP A 67 -6.75 -15.70 4.75
N LEU A 68 -6.53 -15.16 3.54
CA LEU A 68 -6.14 -13.75 3.38
C LEU A 68 -7.24 -12.81 3.90
N GLU A 69 -8.50 -13.04 3.56
CA GLU A 69 -9.62 -12.24 4.08
C GLU A 69 -9.67 -12.25 5.61
N THR A 70 -9.46 -13.40 6.24
CA THR A 70 -9.41 -13.53 7.70
C THR A 70 -8.28 -12.70 8.29
N ARG A 71 -7.07 -12.78 7.72
CA ARG A 71 -5.90 -12.01 8.17
C ARG A 71 -6.11 -10.51 8.01
N ILE A 72 -6.61 -10.07 6.85
CA ILE A 72 -6.90 -8.67 6.56
C ILE A 72 -7.87 -8.12 7.60
N ASN A 73 -8.97 -8.84 7.85
CA ASN A 73 -9.97 -8.43 8.83
C ASN A 73 -9.42 -8.36 10.26
N LEU A 74 -8.60 -9.34 10.67
CA LEU A 74 -7.97 -9.33 11.98
C LEU A 74 -7.04 -8.12 12.16
N LEU A 75 -6.16 -7.87 11.19
CA LEU A 75 -5.22 -6.76 11.24
C LEU A 75 -5.93 -5.40 11.28
N MET A 76 -6.92 -5.19 10.40
CA MET A 76 -7.69 -3.93 10.37
C MET A 76 -8.48 -3.72 11.66
N ARG A 77 -9.12 -4.76 12.20
CA ARG A 77 -9.85 -4.66 13.48
C ARG A 77 -8.91 -4.35 14.64
N THR A 78 -7.75 -5.01 14.70
CA THR A 78 -6.76 -4.77 15.76
C THR A 78 -6.25 -3.33 15.71
N ALA A 79 -5.90 -2.83 14.52
CA ALA A 79 -5.49 -1.44 14.35
C ALA A 79 -6.59 -0.43 14.73
N ALA A 80 -7.85 -0.73 14.39
CA ALA A 80 -8.99 0.10 14.79
C ALA A 80 -9.19 0.12 16.31
N LEU A 81 -9.07 -1.04 16.99
CA LEU A 81 -9.16 -1.13 18.44
C LEU A 81 -8.07 -0.29 19.13
N MET A 82 -6.83 -0.35 18.64
CA MET A 82 -5.74 0.48 19.18
C MET A 82 -6.02 1.98 19.05
N ARG A 83 -6.66 2.41 17.94
CA ARG A 83 -7.09 3.82 17.79
C ARG A 83 -8.17 4.20 18.79
N ILE A 84 -9.12 3.31 19.02
CA ILE A 84 -10.20 3.52 19.99
C ILE A 84 -9.63 3.63 21.40
N GLU A 85 -8.68 2.77 21.77
CA GLU A 85 -7.97 2.84 23.05
C GLU A 85 -7.18 4.15 23.22
N HIS A 86 -6.70 4.74 22.11
CA HIS A 86 -6.06 6.05 22.07
C HIS A 86 -7.05 7.23 21.97
N GLY A 87 -8.36 6.97 22.10
CA GLY A 87 -9.40 8.01 22.21
C GLY A 87 -10.00 8.46 20.88
N ILE A 88 -9.72 7.76 19.77
CA ILE A 88 -10.42 8.00 18.50
C ILE A 88 -11.81 7.37 18.57
N ASP A 89 -12.82 8.08 18.08
CA ASP A 89 -14.18 7.54 17.96
C ASP A 89 -14.20 6.27 17.08
N SER A 90 -15.08 5.31 17.40
CA SER A 90 -15.12 4.00 16.72
C SER A 90 -15.39 4.12 15.22
N ASP A 91 -16.31 4.98 14.79
CA ASP A 91 -16.64 5.15 13.38
C ASP A 91 -15.50 5.87 12.64
N ALA A 92 -14.89 6.85 13.31
CA ALA A 92 -13.71 7.53 12.80
C ALA A 92 -12.51 6.58 12.65
N ALA A 93 -12.25 5.72 13.64
CA ALA A 93 -11.17 4.73 13.62
C ALA A 93 -11.36 3.76 12.45
N GLY A 94 -12.55 3.18 12.29
CA GLY A 94 -12.85 2.29 11.16
C GLY A 94 -12.66 2.98 9.81
N THR A 95 -13.15 4.22 9.67
CA THR A 95 -13.02 4.99 8.43
C THR A 95 -11.57 5.26 8.08
N GLN A 96 -10.75 5.70 9.04
CA GLN A 96 -9.34 6.00 8.79
C GLN A 96 -8.55 4.73 8.44
N ILE A 97 -8.79 3.61 9.13
CA ILE A 97 -8.14 2.32 8.83
C ILE A 97 -8.47 1.86 7.41
N MET A 98 -9.72 1.97 6.98
CA MET A 98 -10.12 1.62 5.60
C MET A 98 -9.43 2.51 4.57
N GLN A 99 -9.41 3.83 4.79
CA GLN A 99 -8.78 4.79 3.88
C GLN A 99 -7.28 4.56 3.76
N GLU A 100 -6.59 4.34 4.87
CA GLU A 100 -5.15 4.10 4.88
C GLU A 100 -4.80 2.74 4.26
N THR A 101 -5.57 1.69 4.58
CA THR A 101 -5.42 0.38 3.96
C THR A 101 -5.56 0.49 2.44
N SER A 102 -6.64 1.14 1.97
CA SER A 102 -6.86 1.34 0.54
C SER A 102 -5.71 2.09 -0.13
N ARG A 103 -5.28 3.21 0.45
CA ARG A 103 -4.19 4.01 -0.10
C ARG A 103 -2.89 3.21 -0.21
N ILE A 104 -2.54 2.43 0.81
CA ILE A 104 -1.31 1.61 0.80
C ILE A 104 -1.46 0.42 -0.15
N THR A 105 -2.65 -0.16 -0.26
CA THR A 105 -2.95 -1.22 -1.24
C THR A 105 -2.69 -0.74 -2.67
N ASP A 106 -3.12 0.48 -2.99
CA ASP A 106 -2.87 1.08 -4.31
C ASP A 106 -1.37 1.19 -4.61
N LEU A 107 -0.56 1.60 -3.63
CA LEU A 107 0.90 1.68 -3.78
C LEU A 107 1.55 0.32 -4.08
N TYR A 108 1.07 -0.77 -3.47
CA TYR A 108 1.52 -2.12 -3.83
C TYR A 108 1.05 -2.54 -5.22
N ILE A 109 -0.19 -2.25 -5.60
CA ILE A 109 -0.72 -2.57 -6.93
C ILE A 109 0.08 -1.84 -8.02
N GLU A 110 0.38 -0.56 -7.83
CA GLU A 110 1.23 0.21 -8.75
C GLU A 110 2.63 -0.40 -8.84
N ARG A 111 3.20 -0.84 -7.71
CA ARG A 111 4.49 -1.55 -7.69
C ARG A 111 4.43 -2.87 -8.48
N TYR A 112 3.38 -3.66 -8.35
CA TYR A 112 3.17 -4.87 -9.16
C TYR A 112 3.10 -4.56 -10.65
N GLN A 113 2.41 -3.49 -11.03
CA GLN A 113 2.33 -3.04 -12.42
C GLN A 113 3.70 -2.61 -12.96
N ARG A 114 4.49 -1.86 -12.17
CA ARG A 114 5.87 -1.49 -12.54
C ARG A 114 6.77 -2.72 -12.70
N ASN A 115 6.69 -3.67 -11.77
CA ASN A 115 7.46 -4.91 -11.81
C ASN A 115 7.08 -5.77 -13.04
N TYR A 116 5.79 -5.86 -13.33
CA TYR A 116 5.29 -6.57 -14.51
C TYR A 116 5.75 -5.90 -15.81
N ALA A 117 5.66 -4.58 -15.92
CA ALA A 117 6.13 -3.85 -17.10
C ALA A 117 7.65 -4.00 -17.33
N ALA A 118 8.45 -4.06 -16.25
CA ALA A 118 9.90 -4.16 -16.34
C ALA A 118 10.41 -5.59 -16.58
N ARG A 119 9.74 -6.60 -16.01
CA ARG A 119 10.28 -7.98 -15.90
C ARG A 119 9.29 -9.08 -16.28
N GLY A 120 8.03 -8.75 -16.57
CA GLY A 120 6.96 -9.71 -16.84
C GLY A 120 6.47 -10.48 -15.61
N LEU A 121 6.93 -10.11 -14.41
CA LEU A 121 6.62 -10.77 -13.15
C LEU A 121 6.15 -9.72 -12.13
N PRO A 122 4.90 -9.77 -11.66
CA PRO A 122 4.36 -8.75 -10.74
C PRO A 122 5.05 -8.81 -9.36
N PHE A 123 5.43 -10.02 -8.95
CA PHE A 123 6.18 -10.32 -7.73
C PHE A 123 7.65 -10.68 -8.03
N ALA A 124 8.25 -10.11 -9.09
CA ALA A 124 9.70 -10.24 -9.32
C ALA A 124 10.49 -9.87 -8.05
N PRO A 125 11.76 -10.28 -7.90
CA PRO A 125 12.58 -9.93 -6.74
C PRO A 125 12.45 -8.43 -6.44
N ASP A 126 11.79 -8.14 -5.32
CA ASP A 126 11.35 -6.81 -4.94
C ASP A 126 11.65 -6.69 -3.45
N THR A 127 12.67 -5.89 -3.15
CA THR A 127 13.19 -5.74 -1.80
C THR A 127 12.15 -5.20 -0.82
N VAL A 128 11.18 -4.41 -1.29
CA VAL A 128 10.10 -3.88 -0.44
C VAL A 128 9.08 -4.98 -0.20
N TRP A 129 8.64 -5.65 -1.27
CA TRP A 129 7.63 -6.70 -1.13
C TRP A 129 8.13 -7.87 -0.27
N ASP A 130 9.35 -8.35 -0.51
CA ASP A 130 9.95 -9.46 0.22
C ASP A 130 10.12 -9.11 1.71
N ALA A 131 10.69 -7.93 2.01
CA ALA A 131 10.87 -7.47 3.39
C ALA A 131 9.55 -7.25 4.13
N ASP A 132 8.55 -6.69 3.46
CA ASP A 132 7.23 -6.46 4.05
C ASP A 132 6.49 -7.78 4.27
N MET A 133 6.59 -8.74 3.34
CA MET A 133 6.01 -10.07 3.50
C MET A 133 6.59 -10.83 4.69
N ASP A 134 7.91 -10.76 4.88
CA ASP A 134 8.58 -11.40 6.02
C ASP A 134 8.15 -10.76 7.34
N ALA A 135 8.19 -9.42 7.44
CA ALA A 135 7.72 -8.70 8.62
C ALA A 135 6.24 -9.00 8.94
N CYS A 136 5.37 -9.02 7.93
CA CYS A 136 3.95 -9.30 8.14
C CYS A 136 3.67 -10.75 8.54
N ARG A 137 4.48 -11.71 8.06
CA ARG A 137 4.40 -13.10 8.54
C ARG A 137 4.79 -13.20 10.01
N GLU A 138 5.80 -12.47 10.46
CA GLU A 138 6.18 -12.41 11.88
C GLU A 138 5.05 -11.83 12.74
N VAL A 139 4.44 -10.73 12.31
CA VAL A 139 3.26 -10.14 12.98
C VAL A 139 2.13 -11.17 13.10
N MET A 140 1.79 -11.84 12.01
CA MET A 140 0.71 -12.84 12.02
C MET A 140 1.07 -14.09 12.84
N GLY A 141 2.34 -14.49 12.88
CA GLY A 141 2.83 -15.60 13.72
C GLY A 141 2.81 -15.26 15.21
N ALA A 142 3.01 -13.99 15.57
CA ALA A 142 2.92 -13.50 16.94
C ALA A 142 1.49 -13.32 17.45
N THR A 143 0.49 -13.21 16.55
CA THR A 143 -0.93 -13.04 16.91
C THR A 143 -1.67 -14.32 17.31
N HIS A 144 -0.99 -15.46 17.49
CA HIS A 144 -1.55 -16.60 18.23
C HIS A 144 -1.53 -16.29 19.74
N VAL A 145 -2.49 -15.47 20.16
CA VAL A 145 -2.84 -15.32 21.58
C VAL A 145 -3.85 -16.42 21.89
N GLU A 146 -3.44 -17.32 22.79
CA GLU A 146 -4.23 -18.43 23.37
C GLU A 146 -5.54 -17.96 24.02
#